data_AF-A0A938GK83-F1
#
_entry.id   AF-A0A938GK83-F1
#
_cell.length_a   1.000
_cell.length_b   1.000
_cell.length_c   1.000
_cell.angle_alpha   90.00
_cell.angle_beta   90.00
_cell.angle_gamma   90.00
#
_symmetry.space_group_name_H-M   'P 1'
#
loop_
_entity.id
_entity.type
_entity.pdbx_description
1 polymer ?
#
loop_
_entity_poly.entity_id
_entity_poly.type
_entity_poly.pdbx_seq_one_letter_code
_entity_poly.pdbx_strand_id
1 'polypeptide(L)'
;WHVTWTGYRAIGKNRTEAVQLYRQLKTLESAGAYAAELECVPHNLARVLSSRTAMILMSLGSGSGCDTQFLFSDDILGDYDERLPRHAKAYRNFLEENRRLQRERIAAFSEYVADVREGRFPERQHLVEMEANLLSEVISEIDSSCPA
;
A
#
# COMPACT_ATOMS: atom_id res chain seq x y z
N TRP A 1 -6.27 19.18 -0.07
CA TRP A 1 -5.22 18.76 -1.02
C TRP A 1 -4.52 20.02 -1.55
N HIS A 2 -3.19 20.07 -1.68
CA HIS A 2 -2.44 21.05 -2.50
C HIS A 2 -1.98 22.41 -1.90
N VAL A 3 -1.38 22.47 -0.72
CA VAL A 3 -0.54 23.67 -0.42
C VAL A 3 0.81 23.60 -1.17
N THR A 4 1.25 22.40 -1.57
CA THR A 4 2.62 22.17 -2.09
C THR A 4 2.74 21.25 -3.31
N TRP A 5 1.64 20.76 -3.88
CA TRP A 5 1.66 19.67 -4.87
C TRP A 5 1.98 20.12 -6.32
N THR A 6 3.08 20.85 -6.53
CA THR A 6 3.67 21.04 -7.87
C THR A 6 5.20 20.99 -7.83
N GLY A 7 5.75 19.85 -8.27
CA GLY A 7 7.19 19.57 -8.36
C GLY A 7 7.82 19.23 -7.01
N TYR A 8 8.40 18.03 -6.89
CA TYR A 8 9.05 17.48 -5.68
C TYR A 8 10.20 18.38 -5.15
N ARG A 9 9.86 19.47 -4.47
CA ARG A 9 10.82 20.40 -3.87
C ARG A 9 10.28 20.93 -2.55
N ALA A 10 11.20 21.49 -1.75
CA ALA A 10 10.77 22.26 -0.59
C ALA A 10 10.10 23.57 -1.02
N ILE A 11 8.99 23.92 -0.36
CA ILE A 11 8.26 25.19 -0.55
C ILE A 11 8.43 26.07 0.70
N GLY A 12 8.49 27.39 0.53
CA GLY A 12 8.64 28.33 1.64
C GLY A 12 10.10 28.64 1.97
N LYS A 13 11.02 28.38 1.03
CA LYS A 13 12.45 28.70 1.19
C LYS A 13 12.76 30.16 0.95
N ASN A 14 11.94 30.86 0.18
CA ASN A 14 12.06 32.30 -0.04
C ASN A 14 10.88 33.05 0.58
N ARG A 15 11.06 34.36 0.75
CA ARG A 15 10.07 35.25 1.37
C ARG A 15 8.71 35.19 0.66
N THR A 16 8.69 35.22 -0.66
CA THR A 16 7.45 35.23 -1.46
C THR A 16 6.63 33.98 -1.21
N GLU A 17 7.27 32.80 -1.28
CA GLU A 17 6.63 31.52 -0.99
C GLU A 17 6.15 31.43 0.45
N ALA A 18 6.97 31.84 1.42
CA ALA A 18 6.59 31.78 2.84
C ALA A 18 5.35 32.64 3.14
N VAL A 19 5.28 33.84 2.56
CA VAL A 19 4.11 34.72 2.69
C VAL A 19 2.89 34.12 1.97
N GLN A 20 3.09 33.51 0.79
CA GLN A 20 2.01 32.85 0.06
C GLN A 20 1.44 31.66 0.82
N LEU A 21 2.28 30.81 1.43
CA LEU A 21 1.87 29.70 2.28
C LEU A 21 0.98 30.18 3.43
N TYR A 22 1.40 31.24 4.13
CA TYR A 22 0.61 31.82 5.21
C TYR A 22 -0.76 32.33 4.72
N ARG A 23 -0.81 33.00 3.56
CA ARG A 23 -2.07 33.47 2.98
C ARG A 23 -2.98 32.30 2.61
N GLN A 24 -2.45 31.26 1.97
CA GLN A 24 -3.21 30.06 1.62
C GLN A 24 -3.75 29.35 2.87
N LEU A 25 -2.93 29.22 3.91
CA LEU A 25 -3.33 28.70 5.21
C LEU A 25 -4.53 29.48 5.79
N LYS A 26 -4.48 30.81 5.75
CA LYS A 26 -5.57 31.67 6.22
C LYS A 26 -6.81 31.63 5.35
N THR A 27 -6.65 31.43 4.04
CA THR A 27 -7.78 31.20 3.14
C THR A 27 -8.50 29.89 3.49
N LEU A 28 -7.75 28.81 3.75
CA LEU A 28 -8.32 27.52 4.16
C LEU A 28 -9.05 27.63 5.50
N GLU A 29 -8.41 28.27 6.48
CA GLU A 29 -9.01 28.52 7.80
C GLU A 29 -10.32 29.33 7.68
N SER A 30 -10.32 30.41 6.88
CA SER A 30 -11.51 31.24 6.66
C SER A 30 -12.62 30.50 5.89
N ALA A 31 -12.26 29.51 5.06
CA ALA A 31 -13.22 28.63 4.39
C ALA A 31 -13.82 27.56 5.33
N GLY A 32 -13.39 27.51 6.60
CA GLY A 32 -13.88 26.55 7.59
C GLY A 32 -13.13 25.21 7.57
N ALA A 33 -11.94 25.15 6.97
CA ALA A 33 -11.11 23.95 7.11
C ALA A 33 -10.74 23.73 8.58
N TYR A 34 -10.82 22.49 9.05
CA TYR A 34 -10.47 22.12 10.42
C TYR A 34 -9.01 21.67 10.55
N ALA A 35 -8.43 21.17 9.46
CA ALA A 35 -7.07 20.68 9.39
C ALA A 35 -6.45 20.95 8.02
N ALA A 36 -5.13 21.05 7.98
CA ALA A 36 -4.37 21.15 6.75
C ALA A 36 -3.05 20.38 6.86
N GLU A 37 -2.63 19.80 5.75
CA GLU A 37 -1.31 19.18 5.62
C GLU A 37 -0.29 20.23 5.19
N LEU A 38 0.90 20.16 5.79
CA LEU A 38 2.06 20.98 5.46
C LEU A 38 3.22 20.06 5.06
N GLU A 39 3.49 19.99 3.77
CA GLU A 39 4.47 19.08 3.19
C GLU A 39 5.77 19.80 2.81
N CYS A 40 6.90 19.24 3.21
CA CYS A 40 8.24 19.69 2.79
C CYS A 40 8.54 21.20 2.99
N VAL A 41 7.98 21.83 4.04
CA VAL A 41 8.22 23.23 4.41
C VAL A 41 9.37 23.33 5.43
N PRO A 42 10.22 24.38 5.40
CA PRO A 42 11.23 24.59 6.44
C PRO A 42 10.64 24.51 7.85
N HIS A 43 11.21 23.66 8.70
CA HIS A 43 10.62 23.33 10.01
C HIS A 43 10.40 24.54 10.93
N ASN A 44 11.27 25.54 10.85
CA ASN A 44 11.15 26.79 11.58
C ASN A 44 9.96 27.63 11.09
N LEU A 45 9.71 27.67 9.78
CA LEU A 45 8.52 28.30 9.21
C LEU A 45 7.25 27.52 9.59
N ALA A 46 7.28 26.18 9.48
CA ALA A 46 6.17 25.32 9.85
C ALA A 46 5.71 25.55 11.29
N ARG A 47 6.67 25.64 12.23
CA ARG A 47 6.40 25.97 13.64
C ARG A 47 5.70 27.32 13.81
N VAL A 48 6.11 28.34 13.05
CA VAL A 48 5.48 29.68 13.09
C VAL A 48 4.09 29.65 12.48
N LEU A 49 3.86 28.87 11.42
CA LEU A 49 2.54 28.73 10.80
C LEU A 49 1.56 28.01 11.72
N SER A 50 1.99 26.91 12.34
CA SER A 50 1.19 26.16 13.32
C SER A 50 0.77 27.04 14.50
N SER A 51 1.67 27.86 15.05
CA SER A 51 1.31 28.76 16.16
C SER A 51 0.39 29.93 15.77
N ARG A 52 0.01 30.07 14.49
CA ARG A 52 -0.78 31.19 13.97
C ARG A 52 -2.12 30.76 13.40
N THR A 53 -2.49 29.49 13.51
CA THR A 53 -3.79 28.98 13.06
C THR A 53 -4.44 28.17 14.17
N ALA A 54 -5.77 28.12 14.19
CA ALA A 54 -6.52 27.20 15.04
C ALA A 54 -6.73 25.82 14.39
N MET A 55 -6.39 25.68 13.10
CA MET A 55 -6.45 24.40 12.40
C MET A 55 -5.39 23.43 12.90
N ILE A 56 -5.69 22.14 12.84
CA ILE A 56 -4.70 21.09 13.07
C ILE A 56 -3.76 21.04 11.86
N LEU A 57 -2.47 21.27 12.07
CA LEU A 57 -1.45 21.10 11.03
C LEU A 57 -0.80 19.72 11.10
N MET A 58 -0.82 19.02 9.97
CA MET A 58 -0.17 17.73 9.80
C MET A 58 1.14 17.92 9.05
N SER A 59 2.27 17.60 9.67
CA SER A 59 3.57 17.69 9.01
C SER A 59 3.85 16.43 8.20
N LEU A 60 4.06 16.58 6.90
CA LEU A 60 4.72 15.59 6.03
C LEU A 60 6.11 16.11 5.65
N GLY A 61 7.11 15.83 6.49
CA GLY A 61 8.47 16.34 6.24
C GLY A 61 8.68 17.82 6.49
N SER A 62 7.82 18.44 7.32
CA SER A 62 7.93 19.84 7.76
C SER A 62 8.40 19.98 9.22
N GLY A 63 8.94 18.89 9.79
CA GLY A 63 9.49 18.85 11.16
C GLY A 63 8.43 18.71 12.26
N SER A 64 8.89 18.68 13.52
CA SER A 64 8.05 18.44 14.69
C SER A 64 7.28 19.67 15.19
N GLY A 65 7.23 20.74 14.40
CA GLY A 65 6.64 22.01 14.79
C GLY A 65 5.13 22.11 14.56
N CYS A 66 4.53 21.12 13.89
CA CYS A 66 3.09 21.00 13.66
C CYS A 66 2.43 20.08 14.70
N ASP A 67 1.10 20.08 14.75
CA ASP A 67 0.30 19.34 15.73
C ASP A 67 0.40 17.82 15.58
N THR A 68 0.58 17.34 14.36
CA THR A 68 0.73 15.90 14.07
C THR A 68 1.84 15.64 13.07
N GLN A 69 2.29 14.37 13.03
CA GLN A 69 3.22 13.87 12.03
C GLN A 69 2.49 12.89 11.12
N PHE A 70 2.73 13.03 9.82
CA PHE A 70 2.16 12.20 8.78
C PHE A 70 3.30 11.61 7.94
N LEU A 71 3.13 10.35 7.53
CA LEU A 71 3.94 9.61 6.57
C LEU A 71 3.05 8.53 5.94
N PHE A 72 3.36 8.12 4.71
CA PHE A 72 2.67 7.01 4.06
C PHE A 72 3.04 5.67 4.71
N SER A 73 2.12 4.70 4.71
CA SER A 73 2.40 3.35 5.23
C SER A 73 3.57 2.70 4.50
N ASP A 74 3.62 2.86 3.18
CA ASP A 74 4.62 2.20 2.33
C ASP A 74 6.02 2.75 2.62
N ASP A 75 6.12 4.05 2.90
CA ASP A 75 7.33 4.72 3.37
C ASP A 75 7.82 4.15 4.70
N ILE A 76 6.90 3.96 5.65
CA ILE A 76 7.19 3.43 7.00
C ILE A 76 7.59 1.95 6.94
N LEU A 77 6.92 1.17 6.10
CA LEU A 77 7.13 -0.27 5.97
C LEU A 77 8.30 -0.61 5.03
N GLY A 78 8.78 0.35 4.23
CA GLY A 78 9.78 0.11 3.21
C GLY A 78 9.26 -0.82 2.11
N ASP A 79 8.04 -0.56 1.64
CA ASP A 79 7.31 -1.40 0.67
C ASP A 79 7.17 -0.73 -0.71
N TYR A 80 8.27 -0.23 -1.27
CA TYR A 80 8.29 0.34 -2.62
C TYR A 80 9.69 0.20 -3.22
N ASP A 81 9.75 -0.05 -4.52
CA ASP A 81 10.97 -0.39 -5.28
C ASP A 81 11.70 0.85 -5.81
N GLU A 82 11.76 1.90 -5.00
CA GLU A 82 12.37 3.18 -5.37
C GLU A 82 13.15 3.77 -4.19
N ARG A 83 13.76 4.95 -4.41
CA ARG A 83 14.48 5.66 -3.36
C ARG A 83 13.49 6.28 -2.37
N LEU A 84 13.64 5.95 -1.08
CA LEU A 84 12.88 6.56 0.02
C LEU A 84 12.88 8.10 -0.08
N PRO A 85 11.70 8.76 0.00
CA PRO A 85 11.63 10.21 0.05
C PRO A 85 12.49 10.76 1.20
N ARG A 86 13.13 11.91 0.99
CA ARG A 86 14.10 12.48 1.95
C ARG A 86 13.56 12.68 3.38
N HIS A 87 12.24 12.83 3.49
CA HIS A 87 11.56 13.14 4.74
C HIS A 87 10.96 11.92 5.41
N ALA A 88 10.99 10.78 4.73
CA ALA A 88 10.45 9.53 5.20
C ALA A 88 11.54 8.69 5.89
N LYS A 89 11.09 7.73 6.71
CA LYS A 89 11.95 6.77 7.39
C LYS A 89 11.29 5.40 7.32
N ALA A 90 11.94 4.47 6.64
CA ALA A 90 11.57 3.06 6.68
C ALA A 90 12.00 2.45 8.03
N TYR A 91 11.10 1.72 8.66
CA TYR A 91 11.34 0.96 9.89
C TYR A 91 11.51 -0.53 9.62
N ARG A 92 11.07 -1.01 8.45
CA ARG A 92 11.18 -2.38 7.98
C ARG A 92 11.51 -2.39 6.48
N ASN A 93 11.73 -3.58 5.93
CA ASN A 93 11.94 -3.81 4.49
C ASN A 93 10.89 -4.80 3.98
N PHE A 94 9.66 -4.31 3.86
CA PHE A 94 8.55 -5.13 3.36
C PHE A 94 8.72 -5.50 1.90
N LEU A 95 9.42 -4.68 1.10
CA LEU A 95 9.77 -5.03 -0.27
C LEU A 95 10.55 -6.36 -0.33
N GLU A 96 11.55 -6.55 0.53
CA GLU A 96 12.34 -7.79 0.56
C GLU A 96 11.52 -8.99 1.06
N GLU A 97 10.67 -8.79 2.06
CA GLU A 97 9.76 -9.85 2.52
C GLU A 97 8.74 -10.24 1.46
N ASN A 98 8.15 -9.26 0.76
CA ASN A 98 7.23 -9.49 -0.35
C ASN A 98 7.93 -10.23 -1.50
N ARG A 99 9.19 -9.85 -1.82
CA ARG A 99 10.02 -10.59 -2.79
C ARG A 99 10.31 -12.02 -2.34
N ARG A 100 10.58 -12.24 -1.06
CA ARG A 100 10.78 -13.58 -0.50
C ARG A 100 9.51 -14.41 -0.62
N LEU A 101 8.37 -13.89 -0.17
CA LEU A 101 7.08 -14.57 -0.28
C LEU A 101 6.69 -14.83 -1.73
N GLN A 102 7.02 -13.94 -2.66
CA GLN A 102 6.78 -14.17 -4.08
C GLN A 102 7.62 -15.33 -4.63
N ARG A 103 8.89 -15.46 -4.21
CA ARG A 103 9.71 -16.64 -4.56
C ARG A 103 9.11 -17.93 -4.01
N GLU A 104 8.66 -17.93 -2.76
CA GLU A 104 7.98 -19.09 -2.15
C GLU A 104 6.71 -19.47 -2.90
N ARG A 105 5.89 -18.49 -3.30
CA ARG A 105 4.69 -18.74 -4.11
C ARG A 105 5.04 -19.42 -5.44
N ILE A 106 6.04 -18.92 -6.15
CA ILE A 106 6.50 -19.49 -7.42
C ILE A 106 7.04 -20.92 -7.21
N ALA A 107 7.81 -21.15 -6.14
CA ALA A 107 8.34 -22.47 -5.81
C ALA A 107 7.21 -23.47 -5.55
N ALA A 108 6.26 -23.14 -4.66
CA ALA A 108 5.13 -24.01 -4.33
C ALA A 108 4.28 -24.36 -5.56
N PHE A 109 3.98 -23.40 -6.45
CA PHE A 109 3.27 -23.70 -7.70
C PHE A 109 4.08 -24.58 -8.64
N SER A 110 5.41 -24.42 -8.67
CA SER A 110 6.30 -25.25 -9.51
C SER A 110 6.36 -26.69 -9.00
N GLU A 111 6.44 -26.88 -7.68
CA GLU A 111 6.38 -28.19 -7.02
C GLU A 111 5.05 -28.89 -7.31
N TYR A 112 3.92 -28.19 -7.15
CA TYR A 112 2.61 -28.72 -7.49
C TYR A 112 2.51 -29.15 -8.97
N VAL A 113 3.02 -28.33 -9.90
CA VAL A 113 3.04 -28.68 -11.33
C VAL A 113 3.88 -29.93 -11.58
N ALA A 114 5.02 -30.08 -10.90
CA ALA A 114 5.83 -31.29 -10.99
C ALA A 114 5.08 -32.51 -10.46
N ASP A 115 4.44 -32.39 -9.29
CA ASP A 115 3.66 -33.47 -8.68
C ASP A 115 2.51 -33.93 -9.56
N VAL A 116 1.79 -33.02 -10.22
CA VAL A 116 0.72 -33.37 -11.17
C VAL A 116 1.27 -34.07 -12.41
N ARG A 117 2.37 -33.55 -12.97
CA ARG A 117 2.98 -34.14 -14.19
C ARG A 117 3.56 -35.52 -13.95
N GLU A 118 4.09 -35.74 -12.76
CA GLU A 118 4.75 -36.99 -12.37
C GLU A 118 3.78 -37.95 -11.66
N GLY A 119 2.50 -37.57 -11.54
CA GLY A 119 1.44 -38.39 -10.95
C GLY A 119 1.57 -38.61 -9.44
N ARG A 120 2.37 -37.79 -8.74
CA ARG A 120 2.45 -37.80 -7.27
C ARG A 120 1.24 -37.15 -6.61
N PHE A 121 0.67 -36.14 -7.26
CA PHE A 121 -0.58 -35.52 -6.85
C PHE A 121 -1.67 -35.73 -7.92
N PRO A 122 -2.91 -36.07 -7.54
CA PRO A 122 -3.39 -36.31 -6.17
C PRO A 122 -2.92 -37.63 -5.56
N GLU A 123 -2.53 -37.61 -4.28
CA GLU A 123 -2.41 -38.82 -3.47
C GLU A 123 -3.77 -39.44 -3.14
N ARG A 124 -3.79 -40.71 -2.71
CA ARG A 124 -5.00 -41.44 -2.34
C ARG A 124 -5.92 -40.71 -1.36
N GLN A 125 -5.35 -40.00 -0.39
CA GLN A 125 -6.12 -39.23 0.60
C GLN A 125 -6.94 -38.07 -0.01
N HIS A 126 -6.58 -37.62 -1.21
CA HIS A 126 -7.30 -36.58 -1.94
C HIS A 126 -8.38 -37.16 -2.87
N LEU A 127 -8.40 -38.49 -3.06
CA LEU A 127 -9.35 -39.15 -3.95
C LEU A 127 -10.64 -39.48 -3.19
N VAL A 128 -11.77 -39.25 -3.84
CA VAL A 128 -13.08 -39.72 -3.40
C VAL A 128 -13.45 -40.93 -4.25
N GLU A 129 -13.64 -42.08 -3.61
CA GLU A 129 -13.97 -43.34 -4.28
C GLU A 129 -15.50 -43.54 -4.34
N MET A 130 -16.00 -44.01 -5.48
CA MET A 130 -17.37 -44.53 -5.62
C MET A 130 -17.36 -46.05 -5.48
N GLU A 131 -18.38 -46.62 -4.84
CA GLU A 131 -18.53 -48.07 -4.72
C GLU A 131 -18.67 -48.71 -6.11
N ALA A 132 -18.00 -49.83 -6.34
CA ALA A 132 -17.77 -50.36 -7.68
C ALA A 132 -19.06 -50.81 -8.39
N ASN A 133 -20.03 -51.36 -7.64
CA ASN A 133 -21.31 -51.78 -8.20
C ASN A 133 -22.13 -50.55 -8.62
N LEU A 134 -22.23 -49.55 -7.74
CA LEU A 134 -22.91 -48.28 -8.06
C LEU A 134 -22.30 -47.59 -9.29
N LEU A 135 -20.97 -47.56 -9.41
CA LEU A 135 -20.31 -46.98 -10.58
C LEU A 135 -20.69 -47.71 -11.88
N SER A 136 -20.81 -49.04 -11.82
CA SER A 136 -21.17 -49.86 -12.99
C SER A 136 -22.61 -49.61 -13.45
N GLU A 137 -23.53 -49.46 -12.50
CA GLU A 137 -24.93 -49.10 -12.78
C GLU A 137 -25.03 -47.72 -13.46
N VAL A 138 -24.32 -46.72 -12.93
CA VAL A 138 -24.31 -45.36 -13.47
C VAL A 138 -23.74 -45.32 -14.90
N ILE A 139 -22.65 -46.05 -15.18
CA ILE A 139 -22.07 -46.13 -16.53
C ILE A 139 -23.09 -46.73 -17.50
N SER A 140 -23.76 -47.83 -17.13
CA SER A 140 -24.78 -48.46 -17.97
C SER A 140 -25.94 -47.50 -18.27
N GLU A 141 -26.36 -46.69 -17.31
CA GLU A 141 -27.43 -45.71 -17.50
C GLU A 141 -26.99 -44.57 -18.44
N ILE A 142 -25.77 -44.05 -18.28
CA ILE A 142 -25.20 -43.01 -19.16
C ILE A 142 -25.11 -43.50 -20.61
N ASP A 143 -24.57 -44.71 -20.83
CA ASP A 143 -24.39 -45.27 -22.17
C ASP A 143 -25.75 -45.53 -22.85
N SER A 144 -26.78 -45.91 -22.09
CA SER A 144 -28.14 -46.13 -22.59
C SER A 144 -28.92 -44.85 -22.91
N SER A 145 -28.47 -43.70 -22.38
CA SER A 145 -29.17 -42.41 -22.48
C SER A 145 -28.56 -41.44 -23.49
N CYS A 146 -27.42 -41.78 -24.09
CA CYS A 146 -26.81 -41.00 -25.18
C CYS A 146 -27.54 -41.29 -26.51
N PRO A 147 -28.15 -40.30 -27.19
CA PRO A 147 -28.69 -40.50 -28.54
C PRO A 147 -27.54 -40.75 -29.52
N ALA A 148 -27.75 -41.65 -30.48
CA ALA A 148 -26.83 -41.91 -31.59
C ALA A 148 -26.64 -40.69 -32.52
#